data_AF-W7MGQ0-F1
#
_entry.id   AF-W7MGQ0-F1
#
_cell.length_a   1.000
_cell.length_b   1.000
_cell.length_c   1.000
_cell.angle_alpha   90.00
_cell.angle_beta   90.00
_cell.angle_gamma   90.00
#
_symmetry.space_group_name_H-M   'P 1'
#
loop_
_entity.id
_entity.type
_entity.pdbx_description
1 polymer ?
#
loop_
_entity_poly.entity_id
_entity_poly.type
_entity_poly.pdbx_seq_one_letter_code
_entity_poly.pdbx_strand_id
1 'polypeptide(L)'
;MSSETSTKPTIYMIRHGEKPAPHHGKEPHGLSAQGKERANDLVNVFGVNSTYNIGYIMAEEPDPDGGRDRPWKTVEPLADALGLTVDKTIKRDAHHKAARRATNYEGPGNVLLCWEHKSLEGIANAIGIQGYAAQTGWTGEVKYPGDRFDLIWVVPPPYTEITVVGSELVPGLDDGVHVNANGDVPPPSAN
;
A
#
# COMPACT_ATOMS: atom_id res chain seq x y z
N MET A 1 7.21 -28.76 21.80
CA MET A 1 6.95 -27.32 21.94
C MET A 1 7.98 -26.61 21.10
N SER A 2 7.75 -26.49 19.79
CA SER A 2 8.63 -25.72 18.91
C SER A 2 8.42 -24.25 19.24
N SER A 3 9.47 -23.57 19.67
CA SER A 3 9.52 -22.12 19.77
C SER A 3 9.30 -21.56 18.37
N GLU A 4 8.08 -21.14 18.04
CA GLU A 4 7.88 -20.28 16.87
C GLU A 4 8.64 -18.98 17.14
N THR A 5 9.75 -18.79 16.45
CA THR A 5 10.35 -17.48 16.30
C THR A 5 9.29 -16.62 15.62
N SER A 6 8.65 -15.72 16.37
CA SER A 6 7.74 -14.71 15.81
C SER A 6 8.55 -13.87 14.82
N THR A 7 8.53 -14.23 13.54
CA THR A 7 9.11 -13.42 12.48
C THR A 7 8.28 -12.15 12.40
N LYS A 8 8.92 -11.00 12.63
CA LYS A 8 8.25 -9.71 12.47
C LYS A 8 7.59 -9.62 11.08
N PRO A 9 6.40 -9.03 10.96
CA PRO A 9 5.64 -8.98 9.70
C PRO A 9 6.38 -8.13 8.65
N THR A 10 6.22 -8.47 7.38
CA THR A 10 6.51 -7.52 6.29
C THR A 10 5.41 -6.46 6.25
N ILE A 11 5.78 -5.21 5.97
CA ILE A 11 4.85 -4.10 5.76
C ILE A 11 4.75 -3.85 4.26
N TYR A 12 3.53 -3.91 3.74
CA TYR A 12 3.17 -3.53 2.38
C TYR A 12 2.47 -2.19 2.42
N MET A 13 2.91 -1.24 1.59
CA MET A 13 2.32 0.11 1.54
C MET A 13 1.81 0.37 0.12
N ILE A 14 0.53 0.70 0.01
CA ILE A 14 -0.15 1.03 -1.25
C ILE A 14 -0.89 2.36 -1.14
N ARG A 15 -1.10 3.01 -2.28
CA ARG A 15 -1.94 4.21 -2.35
C ARG A 15 -3.41 3.81 -2.48
N HIS A 16 -4.31 4.68 -2.02
CA HIS A 16 -5.73 4.57 -2.39
C HIS A 16 -5.92 4.60 -3.92
N GLY A 17 -6.97 3.95 -4.41
CA GLY A 17 -7.30 3.91 -5.84
C GLY A 17 -7.73 5.25 -6.44
N GLU A 18 -7.96 5.25 -7.75
CA GLU A 18 -8.16 6.44 -8.58
C GLU A 18 -9.29 7.34 -8.07
N LYS A 19 -9.06 8.65 -8.21
CA LYS A 19 -10.01 9.68 -7.79
C LYS A 19 -10.98 10.02 -8.93
N PRO A 20 -12.25 10.36 -8.62
CA PRO A 20 -13.12 10.99 -9.60
C PRO A 20 -12.49 12.27 -10.15
N ALA A 21 -12.76 12.58 -11.42
CA ALA A 21 -12.33 13.84 -12.01
C ALA A 21 -12.88 15.03 -11.18
N PRO A 22 -12.08 16.08 -10.96
CA PRO A 22 -12.55 17.28 -10.28
C PRO A 22 -13.79 17.87 -10.96
N HIS A 23 -14.78 18.27 -10.16
CA HIS A 23 -15.99 18.93 -10.64
C HIS A 23 -16.06 20.35 -10.07
N HIS A 24 -16.07 21.36 -10.93
CA HIS A 24 -15.99 22.78 -10.55
C HIS A 24 -14.84 23.10 -9.57
N GLY A 25 -13.66 22.52 -9.79
CA GLY A 25 -12.49 22.74 -8.95
C GLY A 25 -12.52 22.04 -7.58
N LYS A 26 -13.55 21.22 -7.31
CA LYS A 26 -13.65 20.41 -6.10
C LYS A 26 -13.35 18.94 -6.40
N GLU A 27 -12.57 18.29 -5.53
CA GLU A 27 -12.35 16.85 -5.59
C GLU A 27 -13.56 16.11 -4.99
N PRO A 28 -14.32 15.30 -5.78
CA PRO A 28 -15.46 14.56 -5.25
C PRO A 28 -15.02 13.40 -4.36
N HIS A 29 -15.75 13.12 -3.27
CA HIS A 29 -15.48 11.99 -2.36
C HIS A 29 -15.48 10.62 -3.05
N GLY A 30 -14.84 9.62 -2.42
CA GLY A 30 -14.84 8.25 -2.90
C GLY A 30 -13.95 7.97 -4.11
N LEU A 31 -14.00 6.73 -4.57
CA LEU A 31 -13.24 6.21 -5.70
C LEU A 31 -13.97 6.47 -7.03
N SER A 32 -13.20 6.68 -8.10
CA SER A 32 -13.72 6.66 -9.47
C SER A 32 -14.17 5.26 -9.88
N ALA A 33 -14.68 5.10 -11.10
CA ALA A 33 -14.94 3.77 -11.66
C ALA A 33 -13.67 2.91 -11.70
N GLN A 34 -12.56 3.48 -12.18
CA GLN A 34 -11.25 2.81 -12.19
C GLN A 34 -10.76 2.49 -10.77
N GLY A 35 -10.94 3.42 -9.82
CA GLY A 35 -10.54 3.18 -8.43
C GLY A 35 -11.30 2.03 -7.77
N LYS A 36 -12.57 1.85 -8.14
CA LYS A 36 -13.38 0.70 -7.68
C LYS A 36 -12.94 -0.60 -8.34
N GLU A 37 -12.58 -0.56 -9.63
CA GLU A 37 -12.02 -1.71 -10.35
C GLU A 37 -10.72 -2.18 -9.70
N ARG A 38 -9.78 -1.25 -9.43
CA ARG A 38 -8.57 -1.51 -8.64
C ARG A 38 -8.88 -2.11 -7.27
N ALA A 39 -9.78 -1.50 -6.51
CA ALA A 39 -10.16 -1.96 -5.18
C ALA A 39 -10.68 -3.41 -5.19
N ASN A 40 -11.49 -3.76 -6.19
CA ASN A 40 -12.00 -5.13 -6.35
C ASN A 40 -10.90 -6.11 -6.76
N ASP A 41 -9.95 -5.68 -7.59
CA ASP A 41 -8.87 -6.53 -8.08
C ASP A 41 -7.79 -6.83 -7.02
N LEU A 42 -7.71 -6.01 -5.95
CA LEU A 42 -6.82 -6.31 -4.82
C LEU A 42 -7.02 -7.70 -4.21
N VAL A 43 -8.21 -8.29 -4.36
CA VAL A 43 -8.48 -9.69 -3.94
C VAL A 43 -7.61 -10.68 -4.72
N ASN A 44 -7.33 -10.43 -5.99
CA ASN A 44 -6.46 -11.26 -6.82
C ASN A 44 -4.97 -11.06 -6.47
N VAL A 45 -4.60 -9.86 -6.02
CA VAL A 45 -3.22 -9.50 -5.65
C VAL A 45 -2.87 -10.02 -4.25
N PHE A 46 -3.70 -9.71 -3.26
CA PHE A 46 -3.43 -9.89 -1.84
C PHE A 46 -4.34 -10.92 -1.16
N GLY A 47 -5.21 -11.60 -1.89
CA GLY A 47 -6.18 -12.55 -1.35
C GLY A 47 -5.57 -13.80 -0.71
N VAL A 48 -6.43 -14.73 -0.29
CA VAL A 48 -6.06 -15.92 0.50
C VAL A 48 -5.00 -16.82 -0.13
N ASN A 49 -4.86 -16.80 -1.46
CA ASN A 49 -3.88 -17.60 -2.20
C ASN A 49 -2.59 -16.82 -2.51
N SER A 50 -2.50 -15.56 -2.08
CA SER A 50 -1.34 -14.71 -2.35
C SER A 50 -0.16 -15.07 -1.44
N THR A 51 1.06 -14.86 -1.95
CA THR A 51 2.29 -14.96 -1.15
C THR A 51 2.46 -13.79 -0.19
N TYR A 52 1.68 -12.72 -0.34
CA TYR A 52 1.68 -11.56 0.54
C TYR A 52 1.18 -11.90 1.94
N ASN A 53 0.32 -12.92 2.11
CA ASN A 53 -0.15 -13.42 3.41
C ASN A 53 -0.63 -12.30 4.36
N ILE A 54 -1.58 -11.48 3.90
CA ILE A 54 -2.07 -10.32 4.66
C ILE A 54 -2.90 -10.80 5.85
N GLY A 55 -2.51 -10.40 7.07
CA GLY A 55 -3.23 -10.67 8.30
C GLY A 55 -3.73 -9.43 9.02
N TYR A 56 -3.26 -8.24 8.62
CA TYR A 56 -3.72 -6.97 9.18
C TYR A 56 -3.77 -5.88 8.11
N ILE A 57 -4.90 -5.20 8.01
CA ILE A 57 -5.13 -4.13 7.05
C ILE A 57 -5.37 -2.83 7.80
N MET A 58 -4.59 -1.81 7.45
CA MET A 58 -4.71 -0.45 7.97
C MET A 58 -5.04 0.52 6.85
N ALA A 59 -5.93 1.46 7.11
CA ALA A 59 -6.23 2.55 6.19
C ALA A 59 -6.42 3.88 6.92
N GLU A 60 -6.28 4.98 6.18
CA GLU A 60 -6.63 6.32 6.68
C GLU A 60 -8.06 6.35 7.24
N GLU A 61 -8.21 7.02 8.39
CA GLU A 61 -9.52 7.30 8.98
C GLU A 61 -10.34 8.26 8.09
N PRO A 62 -11.51 7.84 7.59
CA PRO A 62 -12.43 8.72 6.88
C PRO A 62 -12.90 9.88 7.77
N ASP A 63 -13.12 11.04 7.17
CA ASP A 63 -13.78 12.16 7.84
C ASP A 63 -15.29 11.86 8.01
N PRO A 64 -15.96 12.42 9.05
CA PRO A 64 -17.38 12.17 9.29
C PRO A 64 -18.32 12.59 8.16
N ASP A 65 -17.88 13.49 7.29
CA ASP A 65 -18.62 13.99 6.12
C ASP A 65 -18.42 13.12 4.87
N GLY A 66 -17.67 12.01 4.97
CA GLY A 66 -17.30 11.15 3.85
C GLY A 66 -16.03 11.60 3.12
N GLY A 67 -15.36 12.66 3.59
CA GLY A 67 -13.98 13.00 3.24
C GLY A 67 -13.04 11.84 3.52
N ARG A 68 -11.93 11.77 2.77
CA ARG A 68 -10.80 10.85 3.05
C ARG A 68 -11.17 9.35 3.13
N ASP A 69 -12.29 8.97 2.55
CA ASP A 69 -12.80 7.60 2.57
C ASP A 69 -12.08 6.65 1.60
N ARG A 70 -11.36 7.20 0.61
CA ARG A 70 -10.72 6.44 -0.48
C ARG A 70 -9.78 5.34 0.01
N PRO A 71 -8.86 5.58 0.97
CA PRO A 71 -7.95 4.52 1.38
C PRO A 71 -8.70 3.34 2.00
N TRP A 72 -9.69 3.59 2.86
CA TRP A 72 -10.55 2.54 3.39
C TRP A 72 -11.33 1.82 2.27
N LYS A 73 -11.99 2.56 1.37
CA LYS A 73 -12.76 1.98 0.26
C LYS A 73 -11.90 1.18 -0.72
N THR A 74 -10.60 1.47 -0.79
CA THR A 74 -9.67 0.73 -1.66
C THR A 74 -9.42 -0.68 -1.14
N VAL A 75 -9.28 -0.83 0.17
CA VAL A 75 -8.94 -2.13 0.80
C VAL A 75 -10.13 -2.88 1.37
N GLU A 76 -11.33 -2.27 1.39
CA GLU A 76 -12.54 -2.88 1.93
C GLU A 76 -12.91 -4.21 1.22
N PRO A 77 -12.94 -4.31 -0.13
CA PRO A 77 -13.25 -5.58 -0.78
C PRO A 77 -12.26 -6.70 -0.43
N LEU A 78 -10.97 -6.37 -0.31
CA LEU A 78 -9.94 -7.31 0.12
C LEU A 78 -10.15 -7.77 1.57
N ALA A 79 -10.45 -6.84 2.47
CA ALA A 79 -10.70 -7.16 3.87
C ALA A 79 -11.89 -8.12 4.03
N ASP A 80 -12.98 -7.86 3.30
CA ASP A 80 -14.14 -8.75 3.27
C ASP A 80 -13.78 -10.15 2.75
N ALA A 81 -13.01 -10.23 1.66
CA ALA A 81 -12.57 -11.50 1.08
C ALA A 81 -11.64 -12.31 2.00
N LEU A 82 -10.83 -11.63 2.82
CA LEU A 82 -9.94 -12.26 3.81
C LEU A 82 -10.63 -12.52 5.16
N GLY A 83 -11.86 -12.04 5.36
CA GLY A 83 -12.55 -12.10 6.66
C GLY A 83 -11.89 -11.23 7.73
N LEU A 84 -11.22 -10.14 7.33
CA LEU A 84 -10.53 -9.19 8.19
C LEU A 84 -11.34 -7.91 8.37
N THR A 85 -11.07 -7.18 9.46
CA THR A 85 -11.56 -5.81 9.64
C THR A 85 -10.46 -4.81 9.28
N VAL A 86 -10.81 -3.74 8.55
CA VAL A 86 -9.89 -2.63 8.29
C VAL A 86 -9.75 -1.75 9.53
N ASP A 87 -8.52 -1.58 10.03
CA ASP A 87 -8.21 -0.55 11.02
C ASP A 87 -8.13 0.82 10.34
N LYS A 88 -9.20 1.59 10.53
CA LYS A 88 -9.38 2.94 10.01
C LYS A 88 -9.45 3.99 11.13
N THR A 89 -8.63 3.83 12.17
CA THR A 89 -8.66 4.70 13.38
C THR A 89 -7.56 5.78 13.40
N ILE A 90 -6.74 5.84 12.36
CA ILE A 90 -5.57 6.72 12.31
C ILE A 90 -5.77 7.80 11.26
N LYS A 91 -5.76 9.06 11.70
CA LYS A 91 -5.83 10.24 10.83
C LYS A 91 -4.68 10.28 9.82
N ARG A 92 -4.98 10.87 8.65
CA ARG A 92 -4.06 11.14 7.55
C ARG A 92 -2.63 11.48 7.97
N ASP A 93 -2.48 12.57 8.70
CA ASP A 93 -1.22 13.20 9.08
C ASP A 93 -0.59 12.63 10.36
N ALA A 94 -1.23 11.64 11.00
CA ALA A 94 -0.73 10.99 12.20
C ALA A 94 0.32 9.91 11.88
N HIS A 95 1.30 10.24 11.03
CA HIS A 95 2.27 9.28 10.46
C HIS A 95 2.98 8.44 11.52
N HIS A 96 3.45 9.04 12.62
CA HIS A 96 4.09 8.30 13.72
C HIS A 96 3.17 7.29 14.40
N LYS A 97 1.85 7.52 14.42
CA LYS A 97 0.88 6.56 14.95
C LYS A 97 0.70 5.39 13.99
N ALA A 98 0.60 5.65 12.68
CA ALA A 98 0.52 4.62 11.65
C ALA A 98 1.78 3.76 11.63
N ALA A 99 2.97 4.40 11.58
CA ALA A 99 4.27 3.73 11.61
C ALA A 99 4.41 2.82 12.84
N ARG A 100 4.17 3.34 14.05
CA ARG A 100 4.24 2.55 15.28
C ARG A 100 3.24 1.39 15.29
N ARG A 101 2.04 1.59 14.76
CA ARG A 101 1.02 0.54 14.72
C ARG A 101 1.43 -0.59 13.78
N ALA A 102 1.97 -0.27 12.60
CA ALA A 102 2.46 -1.25 11.64
C ALA A 102 3.69 -2.01 12.18
N THR A 103 4.68 -1.31 12.74
CA THR A 103 5.94 -1.93 13.18
C THR A 103 5.85 -2.71 14.49
N ASN A 104 4.82 -2.47 15.30
CA ASN A 104 4.53 -3.21 16.54
C ASN A 104 3.45 -4.28 16.36
N TYR A 105 3.03 -4.58 15.13
CA TYR A 105 2.09 -5.68 14.90
C TYR A 105 2.75 -7.03 15.20
N GLU A 106 2.14 -7.80 16.09
CA GLU A 106 2.61 -9.13 16.54
C GLU A 106 1.60 -10.25 16.21
N GLY A 107 0.56 -9.94 15.43
CA GLY A 107 -0.43 -10.92 14.99
C GLY A 107 0.05 -11.78 13.81
N PRO A 108 -0.77 -12.73 13.36
CA PRO A 108 -0.43 -13.57 12.21
C PRO A 108 -0.37 -12.76 10.91
N GLY A 109 0.43 -13.24 9.96
CA GLY A 109 0.55 -12.65 8.62
C GLY A 109 1.24 -11.29 8.59
N ASN A 110 1.09 -10.62 7.46
CA ASN A 110 1.74 -9.35 7.14
C ASN A 110 0.78 -8.18 7.21
N VAL A 111 1.34 -6.97 7.23
CA VAL A 111 0.58 -5.71 7.32
C VAL A 111 0.42 -5.12 5.93
N LEU A 112 -0.82 -4.76 5.55
CA LEU A 112 -1.13 -3.93 4.38
C LEU A 112 -1.59 -2.55 4.85
N LEU A 113 -0.95 -1.49 4.37
CA LEU A 113 -1.25 -0.11 4.70
C LEU A 113 -1.71 0.66 3.44
N CYS A 114 -2.86 1.32 3.51
CA CYS A 114 -3.41 2.12 2.40
C CYS A 114 -3.66 3.58 2.80
N TRP A 115 -3.00 4.53 2.13
CA TRP A 115 -3.07 5.98 2.41
C TRP A 115 -2.99 6.81 1.12
N GLU A 116 -3.03 8.16 1.19
CA GLU A 116 -2.60 8.98 0.06
C GLU A 116 -1.07 9.08 -0.04
N HIS A 117 -0.56 9.27 -1.26
CA HIS A 117 0.87 9.20 -1.58
C HIS A 117 1.78 10.06 -0.67
N LYS A 118 1.39 11.29 -0.30
CA LYS A 118 2.19 12.13 0.61
C LYS A 118 2.24 11.61 2.04
N SER A 119 1.14 11.04 2.52
CA SER A 119 1.16 10.39 3.84
C SER A 119 1.93 9.08 3.80
N LEU A 120 1.95 8.34 2.68
CA LEU A 120 2.84 7.19 2.54
C LEU A 120 4.31 7.58 2.70
N GLU A 121 4.76 8.68 2.07
CA GLU A 121 6.12 9.22 2.29
C GLU A 121 6.35 9.56 3.78
N GLY A 122 5.38 10.23 4.40
CA GLY A 122 5.46 10.60 5.81
C GLY A 122 5.49 9.40 6.76
N ILE A 123 4.73 8.34 6.45
CA ILE A 123 4.71 7.08 7.20
C ILE A 123 6.03 6.33 7.00
N ALA A 124 6.54 6.23 5.77
CA ALA A 124 7.84 5.63 5.47
C ALA A 124 8.96 6.30 6.27
N ASN A 125 9.00 7.63 6.27
CA ASN A 125 9.93 8.41 7.09
C ASN A 125 9.75 8.15 8.60
N ALA A 126 8.50 8.04 9.08
CA ALA A 126 8.21 7.76 10.49
C ALA A 126 8.55 6.32 10.92
N ILE A 127 8.56 5.36 9.99
CA ILE A 127 9.08 4.00 10.20
C ILE A 127 10.61 4.02 10.33
N GLY A 128 11.28 4.96 9.67
CA GLY A 128 12.74 5.05 9.61
C GLY A 128 13.33 4.45 8.32
N ILE A 129 12.53 4.34 7.26
CA ILE A 129 13.00 3.89 5.94
C ILE A 129 13.98 4.94 5.39
N GLN A 130 15.18 4.48 5.05
CA GLN A 130 16.31 5.32 4.64
C GLN A 130 16.41 5.48 3.13
N GLY A 131 15.73 4.63 2.37
CA GLY A 131 15.76 4.65 0.91
C GLY A 131 15.24 3.35 0.31
N TYR A 132 15.69 3.09 -0.91
CA TYR A 132 15.36 1.89 -1.67
C TYR A 132 16.58 0.97 -1.72
N ALA A 133 16.33 -0.32 -1.64
CA ALA A 133 17.38 -1.32 -1.78
C ALA A 133 17.92 -1.32 -3.23
N ALA A 134 19.21 -1.59 -3.39
CA ALA A 134 19.89 -1.46 -4.69
C ALA A 134 19.22 -2.27 -5.83
N GLN A 135 18.69 -3.45 -5.53
CA GLN A 135 18.03 -4.32 -6.52
C GLN A 135 16.71 -3.77 -7.07
N THR A 136 16.11 -2.78 -6.41
CA THR A 136 14.89 -2.14 -6.91
C THR A 136 15.18 -1.28 -8.14
N GLY A 137 16.44 -0.86 -8.33
CA GLY A 137 16.79 0.18 -9.28
C GLY A 137 16.29 1.57 -8.89
N TRP A 138 15.50 1.73 -7.81
CA TRP A 138 15.09 3.01 -7.22
C TRP A 138 16.23 3.61 -6.40
N THR A 139 16.38 4.94 -6.45
CA THR A 139 17.43 5.65 -5.71
C THR A 139 16.90 6.99 -5.21
N GLY A 140 17.60 7.59 -4.24
CA GLY A 140 17.27 8.92 -3.71
C GLY A 140 16.27 8.88 -2.55
N GLU A 141 15.62 10.02 -2.31
CA GLU A 141 14.63 10.18 -1.25
C GLU A 141 13.42 9.28 -1.51
N VAL A 142 12.83 8.73 -0.45
CA VAL A 142 11.58 7.97 -0.51
C VAL A 142 10.43 8.88 -0.92
N LYS A 143 10.19 8.96 -2.23
CA LYS A 143 9.12 9.71 -2.87
C LYS A 143 8.16 8.80 -3.61
N TYR A 144 6.86 9.01 -3.38
CA TYR A 144 5.82 8.24 -4.07
C TYR A 144 5.38 9.03 -5.32
N PRO A 145 5.48 8.45 -6.53
CA PRO A 145 5.05 9.11 -7.76
C PRO A 145 3.54 9.39 -7.73
N GLY A 146 3.18 10.68 -7.71
CA GLY A 146 1.80 11.15 -7.46
C GLY A 146 0.79 10.85 -8.57
N ASP A 147 1.24 10.38 -9.73
CA ASP A 147 0.44 9.91 -10.87
C ASP A 147 0.20 8.40 -10.85
N ARG A 148 0.97 7.62 -10.07
CA ARG A 148 0.78 6.18 -9.90
C ARG A 148 -0.23 5.84 -8.82
N PHE A 149 -1.01 4.80 -9.06
CA PHE A 149 -2.03 4.29 -8.13
C PHE A 149 -1.83 2.83 -7.75
N ASP A 150 -0.84 2.18 -8.36
CA ASP A 150 -0.69 0.74 -8.40
C ASP A 150 0.55 0.23 -7.66
N LEU A 151 1.39 1.12 -7.13
CA LEU A 151 2.66 0.70 -6.56
C LEU A 151 2.47 0.00 -5.21
N ILE A 152 3.20 -1.10 -5.07
CA ILE A 152 3.34 -1.84 -3.82
C ILE A 152 4.76 -1.65 -3.31
N TRP A 153 4.93 -0.86 -2.26
CA TRP A 153 6.20 -0.80 -1.54
C TRP A 153 6.28 -1.94 -0.54
N VAL A 154 7.32 -2.75 -0.64
CA VAL A 154 7.59 -3.89 0.25
C VAL A 154 8.69 -3.52 1.23
N VAL A 155 8.37 -3.59 2.53
CA VAL A 155 9.25 -3.16 3.61
C VAL A 155 9.34 -4.30 4.64
N PRO A 156 10.26 -5.26 4.45
CA PRO A 156 10.49 -6.34 5.41
C PRO A 156 11.28 -5.82 6.63
N PRO A 157 11.29 -6.56 7.75
CA PRO A 157 12.23 -6.30 8.85
C PRO A 157 13.68 -6.29 8.32
N PRO A 158 14.56 -5.39 8.79
CA PRO A 158 14.41 -4.50 9.95
C PRO A 158 13.72 -3.15 9.66
N TYR A 159 12.98 -3.02 8.54
CA TYR A 159 12.25 -1.82 8.12
C TYR A 159 13.11 -0.62 7.77
N THR A 160 14.31 -0.86 7.25
CA THR A 160 15.28 0.19 6.91
C THR A 160 15.19 0.64 5.46
N GLU A 161 14.65 -0.16 4.56
CA GLU A 161 14.60 0.14 3.13
C GLU A 161 13.35 -0.48 2.47
N ILE A 162 12.93 0.11 1.35
CA ILE A 162 11.96 -0.52 0.44
C ILE A 162 12.73 -1.51 -0.43
N THR A 163 12.45 -2.81 -0.29
CA THR A 163 13.21 -3.87 -0.97
C THR A 163 12.64 -4.26 -2.31
N VAL A 164 11.37 -3.92 -2.57
CA VAL A 164 10.66 -4.12 -3.84
C VAL A 164 9.70 -2.96 -4.06
N VAL A 165 9.64 -2.46 -5.29
CA VAL A 165 8.58 -1.59 -5.79
C VAL A 165 7.81 -2.39 -6.85
N GLY A 166 6.71 -3.02 -6.43
CA GLY A 166 5.85 -3.81 -7.29
C GLY A 166 4.72 -2.98 -7.91
N SER A 167 3.95 -3.60 -8.80
CA SER A 167 2.68 -3.09 -9.30
C SER A 167 1.57 -4.08 -8.90
N GLU A 168 0.37 -3.58 -8.65
CA GLU A 168 -0.84 -4.40 -8.45
C GLU A 168 -1.20 -5.19 -9.72
N LEU A 169 -0.75 -4.73 -10.89
CA LEU A 169 -0.98 -5.35 -12.21
C LEU A 169 -2.47 -5.50 -12.56
N VAL A 170 -3.29 -4.52 -12.14
CA VAL A 170 -4.72 -4.49 -12.43
C VAL A 170 -4.96 -4.39 -13.95
N PRO A 171 -5.62 -5.38 -14.56
CA PRO A 171 -5.79 -5.44 -16.01
C PRO A 171 -6.45 -4.18 -16.58
N GLY A 172 -5.79 -3.53 -17.54
CA GLY A 172 -6.33 -2.36 -18.23
C GLY A 172 -6.20 -1.03 -17.47
N LEU A 173 -5.75 -1.05 -16.21
CA LEU A 173 -5.42 0.17 -15.45
C LEU A 173 -3.91 0.36 -15.31
N ASP A 174 -3.18 -0.73 -15.12
CA ASP A 174 -1.74 -0.69 -14.89
C ASP A 174 -0.98 -0.89 -16.20
N ASP A 175 0.17 -0.24 -16.32
CA ASP A 175 1.02 -0.31 -17.50
C ASP A 175 1.80 -1.64 -17.60
N GLY A 176 1.67 -2.52 -16.60
CA GLY A 176 2.40 -3.79 -16.53
C GLY A 176 3.89 -3.60 -16.30
N VAL A 177 4.34 -2.39 -15.98
CA VAL A 177 5.76 -2.06 -15.84
C VAL A 177 6.17 -2.25 -14.38
N HIS A 178 7.10 -3.17 -14.13
CA HIS A 178 7.96 -3.10 -12.96
C HIS A 178 8.75 -1.80 -13.05
N VAL A 179 8.33 -0.81 -12.27
CA VAL A 179 8.98 0.49 -12.29
C VAL A 179 10.39 0.35 -11.72
N ASN A 180 11.40 0.66 -12.53
CA ASN A 180 12.74 1.00 -12.07
C ASN A 180 12.85 2.54 -12.09
N ALA A 181 13.71 3.14 -11.26
CA ALA A 181 13.81 4.59 -10.94
C ALA A 181 13.53 5.61 -12.06
N ASN A 182 13.85 5.28 -13.31
CA ASN A 182 14.00 6.24 -14.39
C ASN A 182 12.98 6.10 -15.52
N GLY A 183 11.95 5.26 -15.37
CA GLY A 183 10.94 5.06 -16.42
C GLY A 183 11.44 4.29 -17.65
N ASP A 184 12.67 3.77 -17.63
CA ASP A 184 13.21 2.87 -18.65
C ASP A 184 13.17 1.41 -18.18
N VAL A 185 12.54 0.54 -18.98
CA VAL A 185 12.30 -0.89 -18.74
C VAL A 185 13.48 -1.75 -19.19
N PRO A 186 13.93 -2.74 -18.39
CA PRO A 186 14.23 -4.06 -18.95
C PRO A 186 13.72 -5.25 -18.08
N PRO A 187 13.62 -6.45 -18.68
CA PRO A 187 12.50 -7.40 -18.54
C PRO A 187 12.66 -8.40 -17.39
N PRO A 188 11.62 -9.19 -17.06
CA PRO A 188 11.88 -10.52 -16.52
C PRO A 188 12.20 -11.49 -17.67
N SER A 189 13.46 -11.90 -17.77
CA SER A 189 13.80 -13.28 -18.13
C SER A 189 14.70 -13.82 -17.01
N ALA A 190 14.62 -15.08 -16.56
CA ALA A 190 14.00 -16.27 -17.13
C ALA A 190 13.46 -17.20 -16.02
N ASN A 191 12.34 -17.86 -16.31
CA ASN A 191 12.26 -19.32 -16.49
C ASN A 191 11.09 -19.65 -17.42
#